data_AF-A0A4Z1EV69-F1
#
_entry.id   AF-A0A4Z1EV69-F1
#
_cell.length_a   1.000
_cell.length_b   1.000
_cell.length_c   1.000
_cell.angle_alpha   90.00
_cell.angle_beta   90.00
_cell.angle_gamma   90.00
#
_symmetry.space_group_name_H-M   'P 1'
#
loop_
_entity.id
_entity.type
_entity.pdbx_description
1 polymer ?
#
loop_
_entity_poly.entity_id
_entity_poly.type
_entity_poly.pdbx_seq_one_letter_code
_entity_poly.pdbx_strand_id
1 'polypeptide(L)'
;MLIITSILLAISCMTSVYYSTTIGAVIKSMSGAGRCGKSYGSLDGVSWVYYATGRNCNTASEAKTIQGAIKQHLTTTDGNSLCSTECLDLTESATWSGFLLIGPTNNFDSTMYCGPTLPFG
;
A
#
# COMPACT_ATOMS: atom_id res chain seq x y z
N MET A 1 -2.68 27.30 29.54
CA MET A 1 -3.65 26.33 28.99
C MET A 1 -3.34 26.18 27.51
N LEU A 2 -2.83 25.00 27.13
CA LEU A 2 -2.16 24.70 25.85
C LEU A 2 -3.17 24.59 24.68
N ILE A 3 -3.38 25.66 23.92
CA ILE A 3 -4.24 25.61 22.71
C ILE A 3 -3.56 26.27 21.49
N ILE A 4 -2.22 26.31 21.44
CA ILE A 4 -1.46 26.97 20.34
C ILE A 4 -0.52 26.01 19.58
N THR A 5 -0.47 24.71 19.88
CA THR A 5 0.22 23.74 19.00
C THR A 5 -0.68 23.17 17.91
N SER A 6 -1.91 23.67 17.76
CA SER A 6 -2.91 23.15 16.82
C SER A 6 -2.62 23.37 15.33
N ILE A 7 -1.57 24.10 14.92
CA ILE A 7 -1.36 24.43 13.49
C ILE A 7 0.14 24.56 13.16
N LEU A 8 0.93 23.52 13.44
CA LEU A 8 2.10 23.21 12.58
C LEU A 8 1.62 22.22 11.51
N LEU A 9 0.87 22.80 10.57
CA LEU A 9 0.86 22.51 9.14
C LEU A 9 1.48 21.16 8.74
N ALA A 10 0.61 20.18 8.51
CA ALA A 10 0.60 19.33 7.32
C ALA A 10 1.92 19.25 6.53
N ILE A 11 2.79 18.29 6.88
CA ILE A 11 3.70 17.41 6.07
C ILE A 11 4.57 16.66 7.11
N SER A 12 3.98 16.07 8.16
CA SER A 12 4.72 15.13 9.02
C SER A 12 4.52 13.75 8.43
N CYS A 13 5.58 13.18 7.88
CA CYS A 13 5.54 11.82 7.36
C CYS A 13 5.03 10.87 8.44
N MET A 14 4.12 9.97 8.08
CA MET A 14 3.54 9.03 9.03
C MET A 14 4.40 7.78 9.18
N THR A 15 4.32 7.09 10.33
CA THR A 15 5.04 5.84 10.54
C THR A 15 4.48 4.74 9.65
N SER A 16 5.25 4.36 8.63
CA SER A 16 4.76 3.53 7.52
C SER A 16 4.53 2.07 7.92
N VAL A 17 5.36 1.51 8.81
CA VAL A 17 5.32 0.09 9.19
C VAL A 17 4.07 -0.31 9.98
N TYR A 18 3.43 0.64 10.67
CA TYR A 18 2.22 0.37 11.44
C TYR A 18 1.10 -0.27 10.58
N TYR A 19 1.00 0.14 9.32
CA TYR A 19 -0.07 -0.24 8.42
C TYR A 19 0.13 -1.58 7.72
N SER A 20 1.34 -2.15 7.74
CA SER A 20 1.66 -3.37 6.98
C SER A 20 0.78 -4.55 7.39
N THR A 21 0.48 -4.68 8.70
CA THR A 21 -0.36 -5.75 9.25
C THR A 21 -1.76 -5.73 8.66
N THR A 22 -2.42 -4.57 8.71
CA THR A 22 -3.79 -4.37 8.23
C THR A 22 -3.86 -4.55 6.72
N ILE A 23 -2.96 -3.91 5.98
CA ILE A 23 -2.94 -3.99 4.51
C ILE A 23 -2.67 -5.43 4.06
N GLY A 24 -1.72 -6.13 4.68
CA GLY A 24 -1.42 -7.51 4.35
C GLY A 24 -2.60 -8.46 4.61
N ALA A 25 -3.39 -8.22 5.66
CA ALA A 25 -4.62 -8.98 5.92
C ALA A 25 -5.69 -8.74 4.85
N VAL A 26 -5.90 -7.49 4.44
CA VAL A 26 -6.83 -7.12 3.35
C VAL A 26 -6.41 -7.79 2.04
N ILE A 27 -5.12 -7.72 1.67
CA ILE A 27 -4.58 -8.35 0.47
C ILE A 27 -4.82 -9.87 0.49
N LYS A 28 -4.53 -10.54 1.61
CA LYS A 28 -4.76 -11.99 1.72
C LYS A 28 -6.24 -12.35 1.60
N SER A 29 -7.13 -11.56 2.21
CA SER A 29 -8.58 -11.76 2.09
C SER A 29 -9.04 -11.63 0.64
N MET A 30 -8.59 -10.59 -0.07
CA MET A 30 -8.93 -10.39 -1.49
C MET A 30 -8.40 -11.49 -2.39
N SER A 31 -7.15 -11.92 -2.15
CA SER A 31 -6.53 -13.05 -2.83
C SER A 31 -7.35 -14.33 -2.62
N GLY A 32 -7.79 -14.61 -1.39
CA GLY A 32 -8.62 -15.78 -1.09
C GLY A 32 -9.98 -15.75 -1.80
N ALA A 33 -10.51 -14.55 -2.04
CA ALA A 33 -11.74 -14.33 -2.81
C ALA A 33 -11.53 -14.25 -4.33
N GLY A 34 -10.29 -14.36 -4.83
CA GLY A 34 -9.97 -14.26 -6.26
C GLY A 34 -10.31 -12.90 -6.89
N ARG A 35 -10.22 -11.81 -6.13
CA ARG A 35 -10.65 -10.48 -6.59
C ARG A 35 -9.51 -9.72 -7.27
N CYS A 36 -9.65 -9.52 -8.58
CA CYS A 36 -8.72 -8.74 -9.40
C CYS A 36 -8.97 -7.22 -9.39
N GLY A 37 -10.10 -6.78 -8.85
CA GLY A 37 -10.46 -5.37 -8.83
C GLY A 37 -9.60 -4.54 -7.87
N LYS A 38 -9.55 -3.23 -8.10
CA LYS A 38 -8.98 -2.28 -7.15
C LYS A 38 -9.78 -2.30 -5.84
N SER A 39 -9.07 -2.37 -4.73
CA SER A 39 -9.59 -2.17 -3.38
C SER A 39 -8.99 -0.93 -2.79
N TYR A 40 -9.85 -0.11 -2.20
CA TYR A 40 -9.50 1.16 -1.59
C TYR A 40 -9.66 1.02 -0.08
N GLY A 41 -8.78 1.67 0.67
CA GLY A 41 -8.91 1.73 2.11
C GLY A 41 -8.19 2.93 2.69
N SER A 42 -8.58 3.27 3.92
CA SER A 42 -7.94 4.33 4.70
C SER A 42 -8.00 3.99 6.18
N LEU A 43 -6.93 4.30 6.91
CA LEU A 43 -6.83 4.12 8.36
C LEU A 43 -5.83 5.13 8.92
N ASP A 44 -6.19 5.80 10.01
CA ASP A 44 -5.33 6.70 10.79
C ASP A 44 -4.52 7.72 9.97
N GLY A 45 -5.14 8.28 8.93
CA GLY A 45 -4.52 9.28 8.07
C GLY A 45 -3.72 8.70 6.91
N VAL A 46 -3.53 7.39 6.78
CA VAL A 46 -3.01 6.73 5.57
C VAL A 46 -4.14 6.23 4.69
N SER A 47 -4.01 6.42 3.39
CA SER A 47 -4.88 5.85 2.35
C SER A 47 -4.09 4.90 1.47
N TRP A 48 -4.75 3.88 0.92
CA TRP A 48 -4.13 2.93 0.00
C TRP A 48 -5.09 2.46 -1.11
N VAL A 49 -4.51 2.06 -2.23
CA VAL A 49 -5.18 1.32 -3.29
C VAL A 49 -4.38 0.07 -3.59
N TYR A 50 -5.02 -1.09 -3.51
CA TYR A 50 -4.41 -2.36 -3.89
C TYR A 50 -5.15 -2.98 -5.07
N TYR A 51 -4.40 -3.58 -5.98
CA TYR A 51 -4.97 -4.51 -6.95
C TYR A 51 -3.95 -5.59 -7.30
N ALA A 52 -4.45 -6.69 -7.86
CA ALA A 52 -3.62 -7.77 -8.35
C ALA A 52 -3.98 -8.14 -9.78
N THR A 53 -2.99 -8.63 -10.50
CA THR A 53 -3.13 -9.24 -11.83
C THR A 53 -2.58 -10.66 -11.81
N GLY A 54 -2.82 -11.40 -12.89
CA GLY A 54 -2.51 -12.83 -12.99
C GLY A 54 -3.77 -13.68 -13.16
N ARG A 55 -3.62 -15.00 -13.15
CA ARG A 55 -4.69 -15.92 -13.62
C ARG A 55 -6.00 -15.78 -12.84
N ASN A 56 -5.92 -15.77 -11.51
CA ASN A 56 -7.09 -15.62 -10.62
C ASN A 56 -6.86 -14.55 -9.54
N CYS A 57 -5.83 -13.71 -9.68
CA CYS A 57 -5.46 -12.67 -8.72
C CYS A 57 -5.29 -13.18 -7.28
N ASN A 58 -4.98 -14.47 -7.15
CA ASN A 58 -4.72 -15.15 -5.91
C ASN A 58 -3.22 -15.41 -5.76
N THR A 59 -2.74 -15.29 -4.54
CA THR A 59 -1.38 -15.65 -4.15
C THR A 59 -1.38 -16.80 -3.15
N ALA A 60 -0.42 -17.71 -3.33
CA ALA A 60 -0.14 -18.77 -2.36
C ALA A 60 0.48 -18.21 -1.08
N SER A 61 1.07 -17.01 -1.14
CA SER A 61 1.82 -16.39 -0.05
C SER A 61 0.93 -16.14 1.16
N GLU A 62 1.47 -16.43 2.34
CA GLU A 62 0.77 -16.19 3.60
C GLU A 62 0.62 -14.69 3.86
N ALA A 63 -0.37 -14.31 4.66
CA ALA A 63 -0.55 -12.93 5.08
C ALA A 63 0.73 -12.34 5.68
N LYS A 64 1.46 -13.13 6.49
CA LYS A 64 2.72 -12.71 7.11
C LYS A 64 3.82 -12.40 6.09
N THR A 65 3.89 -13.13 4.98
CA THR A 65 4.84 -12.87 3.90
C THR A 65 4.54 -11.53 3.25
N ILE A 66 3.26 -11.27 2.93
CA ILE A 66 2.80 -10.00 2.36
C ILE A 66 3.08 -8.83 3.31
N GLN A 67 2.77 -9.00 4.60
CA GLN A 67 3.07 -8.02 5.64
C GLN A 67 4.56 -7.73 5.74
N GLY A 68 5.39 -8.78 5.67
CA GLY A 68 6.84 -8.67 5.66
C GLY A 68 7.36 -7.88 4.47
N ALA A 69 6.84 -8.14 3.26
CA ALA A 69 7.22 -7.42 2.05
C ALA A 69 6.86 -5.92 2.12
N ILE A 70 5.63 -5.60 2.56
CA ILE A 70 5.20 -4.20 2.76
C ILE A 70 6.08 -3.54 3.81
N LYS A 71 6.26 -4.17 4.98
CA LYS A 71 7.11 -3.64 6.05
C LYS A 71 8.53 -3.39 5.56
N GLN A 72 9.11 -4.35 4.85
CA GLN A 72 10.47 -4.24 4.34
C GLN A 72 10.60 -3.02 3.44
N HIS A 73 9.74 -2.88 2.43
CA HIS A 73 9.76 -1.75 1.51
C HIS A 73 9.68 -0.41 2.26
N LEU A 74 8.67 -0.30 3.13
CA LEU A 74 8.41 0.90 3.94
C LEU A 74 9.55 1.26 4.91
N THR A 75 10.37 0.28 5.32
CA THR A 75 11.57 0.53 6.14
C THR A 75 12.80 0.88 5.32
N THR A 76 13.00 0.23 4.17
CA THR A 76 14.25 0.37 3.40
C THR A 76 14.25 1.57 2.49
N THR A 77 13.10 1.91 1.91
CA THR A 77 13.00 2.99 0.93
C THR A 77 12.89 4.35 1.64
N ASP A 78 12.04 4.43 2.68
CA ASP A 78 11.64 5.73 3.26
C ASP A 78 12.02 5.90 4.73
N GLY A 79 12.87 5.00 5.26
CA GLY A 79 13.33 5.10 6.66
C GLY A 79 12.17 5.09 7.66
N ASN A 80 11.12 4.31 7.39
CA ASN A 80 9.89 4.20 8.18
C ASN A 80 8.96 5.43 8.14
N SER A 81 9.11 6.32 7.15
CA SER A 81 8.37 7.58 7.04
C SER A 81 7.61 7.66 5.71
N LEU A 82 6.28 7.73 5.75
CA LEU A 82 5.43 7.89 4.56
C LEU A 82 5.10 9.37 4.34
N CYS A 83 5.71 10.02 3.36
CA CYS A 83 5.57 11.46 3.13
C CYS A 83 4.70 11.82 1.91
N SER A 84 4.59 10.89 0.96
CA SER A 84 3.89 11.04 -0.32
C SER A 84 3.20 9.73 -0.69
N THR A 85 2.47 9.76 -1.81
CA THR A 85 1.97 8.52 -2.41
C THR A 85 3.12 7.74 -3.02
N GLU A 86 3.22 6.48 -2.68
CA GLU A 86 4.24 5.54 -3.14
C GLU A 86 3.59 4.32 -3.78
N CYS A 87 4.30 3.70 -4.71
CA CYS A 87 3.91 2.46 -5.35
C CYS A 87 4.81 1.31 -4.90
N LEU A 88 4.21 0.30 -4.29
CA LEU A 88 4.85 -0.93 -3.89
C LEU A 88 4.49 -2.03 -4.90
N ASP A 89 5.51 -2.55 -5.56
CA ASP A 89 5.40 -3.79 -6.33
C ASP A 89 5.61 -4.97 -5.37
N LEU A 90 4.55 -5.74 -5.17
CA LEU A 90 4.52 -6.94 -4.33
C LEU A 90 4.65 -8.22 -5.17
N THR A 91 5.01 -8.13 -6.45
CA THR A 91 5.11 -9.30 -7.34
C THR A 91 6.12 -10.31 -6.84
N GLU A 92 5.65 -11.53 -6.52
CA GLU A 92 6.50 -12.63 -6.06
C GLU A 92 6.70 -13.72 -7.12
N SER A 93 5.84 -13.81 -8.14
CA SER A 93 5.95 -14.87 -9.15
C SER A 93 5.29 -14.50 -10.48
N ALA A 94 5.54 -15.29 -11.52
CA ALA A 94 4.92 -15.11 -12.83
C ALA A 94 3.39 -15.27 -12.84
N THR A 95 2.80 -15.88 -11.80
CA THR A 95 1.37 -16.18 -11.74
C THR A 95 0.56 -15.16 -10.94
N TRP A 96 1.22 -14.30 -10.16
CA TRP A 96 0.58 -13.27 -9.35
C TRP A 96 1.47 -12.04 -9.23
N SER A 97 0.91 -10.89 -9.63
CA SER A 97 1.50 -9.57 -9.43
C SER A 97 0.56 -8.72 -8.60
N GLY A 98 1.05 -8.19 -7.49
CA GLY A 98 0.31 -7.31 -6.59
C GLY A 98 0.89 -5.91 -6.61
N PHE A 99 0.04 -4.89 -6.70
CA PHE A 99 0.45 -3.49 -6.73
C PHE A 99 -0.31 -2.72 -5.66
N LEU A 100 0.44 -1.98 -4.84
CA LEU A 100 -0.08 -1.25 -3.70
C LEU A 100 0.36 0.21 -3.78
N LEU A 101 -0.59 1.12 -4.01
CA LEU A 101 -0.42 2.53 -3.70
C LEU A 101 -0.66 2.75 -2.22
N ILE A 102 0.20 3.51 -1.54
CA ILE A 102 0.03 3.89 -0.14
C ILE A 102 0.55 5.31 0.06
N GLY A 103 -0.13 6.13 0.85
CA GLY A 103 0.28 7.51 1.08
C GLY A 103 -0.51 8.22 2.18
N PRO A 104 -0.05 9.41 2.63
CA PRO A 104 -0.86 10.27 3.49
C PRO A 104 -2.16 10.69 2.81
N THR A 105 -3.28 10.56 3.52
CA THR A 105 -4.64 10.80 2.99
C THR A 105 -4.82 12.23 2.47
N ASN A 106 -4.17 13.20 3.10
CA ASN A 106 -4.24 14.61 2.70
C ASN A 106 -3.53 14.93 1.39
N ASN A 107 -2.61 14.08 0.92
CA ASN A 107 -1.90 14.23 -0.35
C ASN A 107 -1.90 12.93 -1.18
N PHE A 108 -2.89 12.05 -0.94
CA PHE A 108 -2.96 10.75 -1.56
C PHE A 108 -3.43 10.87 -3.02
N ASP A 109 -2.60 10.43 -3.95
CA ASP A 109 -2.93 10.35 -5.37
C ASP A 109 -3.37 8.93 -5.74
N SER A 110 -4.66 8.65 -5.59
CA SER A 110 -5.25 7.36 -5.98
C SER A 110 -5.21 7.07 -7.49
N THR A 111 -4.86 8.08 -8.30
CA THR A 111 -4.77 7.97 -9.76
C THR A 111 -3.34 7.73 -10.25
N MET A 112 -2.36 7.84 -9.35
CA MET A 112 -0.95 7.55 -9.62
C MET A 112 -0.81 6.18 -10.28
N TYR A 113 0.03 6.12 -11.31
CA TYR A 113 0.35 4.86 -11.95
C TYR A 113 1.17 3.97 -11.01
N CYS A 114 0.71 2.74 -10.80
CA CYS A 114 1.41 1.73 -10.01
C CYS A 114 1.08 0.36 -10.58
N GLY A 115 1.98 -0.27 -11.34
CA GLY A 115 1.66 -1.44 -12.16
C GLY A 115 2.79 -1.90 -13.07
N PRO A 116 2.63 -3.01 -13.81
CA PRO A 116 3.73 -3.67 -14.52
C PRO A 116 4.27 -2.86 -15.70
N THR A 117 3.44 -2.29 -16.57
CA THR A 117 3.81 -1.19 -17.49
C THR A 117 2.56 -0.62 -18.18
N LEU A 118 2.53 0.69 -18.44
CA LEU A 118 1.67 1.29 -19.47
C LEU A 118 1.99 0.60 -20.81
N PRO A 119 1.01 0.24 -21.64
CA PRO A 119 1.30 -0.20 -23.00
C PRO A 119 2.00 0.97 -23.71
N PHE A 120 3.30 0.85 -23.96
CA PHE A 120 3.91 1.62 -25.02
C PHE A 120 3.22 1.19 -26.31
N GLY A 121 2.62 2.16 -27.00
CA GLY A 121 1.87 1.94 -28.24
C GLY A 121 2.71 1.30 -29.33
#